data_AF-A0A1X1B6B2-F1
#
_entry.id   AF-A0A1X1B6B2-F1
#
_cell.length_a   1.000
_cell.length_b   1.000
_cell.length_c   1.000
_cell.angle_alpha   90.00
_cell.angle_beta   90.00
_cell.angle_gamma   90.00
#
_symmetry.space_group_name_H-M   'P 1'
#
loop_
_entity.id
_entity.type
_entity.pdbx_description
1 polymer ?
#
loop_
_entity_poly.entity_id
_entity_poly.type
_entity_poly.pdbx_seq_one_letter_code
_entity_poly.pdbx_strand_id
1 'polypeptide(L)'
;MSNSRLLEIIDAWRVADQRTDAEAARRIGISRATLSLMRTNGVRALPNRTTLDGIAVTTGTPYTTVLGAALQDAGYLDHRFIMIPVDETSPGRT
;
A
#
# COMPACT_ATOMS: atom_id res chain seq x y z
N MET A 1 -2.58 -10.47 -12.07
CA MET A 1 -3.06 -9.23 -11.44
C MET A 1 -2.95 -9.43 -9.94
N SER A 2 -2.00 -8.75 -9.29
CA SER A 2 -1.83 -8.86 -7.83
C SER A 2 -2.86 -7.93 -7.19
N ASN A 3 -3.73 -8.44 -6.31
CA ASN A 3 -4.73 -7.66 -5.56
C ASN A 3 -4.13 -6.80 -4.44
N SER A 4 -2.92 -6.27 -4.65
CA SER A 4 -2.18 -5.56 -3.62
C SER A 4 -1.73 -4.20 -4.11
N ARG A 5 -2.30 -3.16 -3.50
CA ARG A 5 -2.09 -1.76 -3.86
C ARG A 5 -0.65 -1.32 -3.63
N LEU A 6 0.00 -1.90 -2.63
CA LEU A 6 1.44 -1.70 -2.42
C LEU A 6 2.28 -2.27 -3.58
N LEU A 7 1.91 -3.45 -4.10
CA LEU A 7 2.61 -4.06 -5.23
C LEU A 7 2.33 -3.30 -6.53
N GLU A 8 1.16 -2.68 -6.69
CA GLU A 8 0.86 -1.81 -7.83
C GLU A 8 1.75 -0.56 -7.86
N ILE A 9 2.01 0.07 -6.72
CA ILE A 9 2.94 1.22 -6.65
C ILE A 9 4.35 0.80 -7.10
N ILE A 10 4.80 -0.38 -6.65
CA ILE A 10 6.11 -0.91 -7.02
C ILE A 10 6.15 -1.27 -8.51
N ASP A 11 5.10 -1.90 -9.06
CA ASP A 11 5.04 -2.31 -10.46
C ASP A 11 4.91 -1.10 -11.39
N ALA A 12 4.10 -0.10 -11.04
CA ALA A 12 3.98 1.16 -11.79
C ALA A 12 5.33 1.89 -11.90
N TRP A 13 6.07 1.98 -10.79
CA TRP A 13 7.43 2.52 -10.81
C TRP A 13 8.38 1.64 -11.65
N ARG A 14 8.30 0.31 -11.52
CA ARG A 14 9.13 -0.63 -12.28
C ARG A 14 8.93 -0.47 -13.79
N VAL A 15 7.67 -0.32 -14.22
CA VAL A 15 7.29 -0.11 -15.62
C VAL A 15 7.79 1.25 -16.12
N ALA A 16 7.65 2.30 -15.31
CA ALA A 16 8.12 3.64 -15.66
C ALA A 16 9.64 3.71 -15.85
N ASP A 17 10.41 3.00 -15.00
CA ASP A 17 11.88 3.01 -15.03
C ASP A 17 12.49 1.82 -15.84
N GLN A 18 11.64 1.00 -16.49
CA GLN A 18 12.02 -0.21 -17.27
C GLN A 18 12.96 -1.17 -16.51
N ARG A 19 12.78 -1.32 -15.19
CA ARG A 19 13.68 -2.13 -14.35
C ARG A 19 13.21 -3.57 -14.15
N THR A 20 14.16 -4.42 -13.79
CA THR A 20 13.85 -5.80 -13.36
C THR A 20 13.46 -5.86 -11.87
N ASP A 21 12.67 -6.86 -11.46
CA ASP A 21 12.32 -7.08 -10.06
C ASP A 21 13.53 -7.22 -9.13
N ALA A 22 14.65 -7.74 -9.66
CA ALA A 22 15.89 -7.88 -8.90
C ALA A 22 16.52 -6.50 -8.58
N GLU A 23 16.51 -5.58 -9.54
CA GLU A 23 16.94 -4.21 -9.31
C GLU A 23 15.99 -3.46 -8.39
N ALA A 24 14.67 -3.64 -8.56
CA ALA A 24 13.67 -3.05 -7.67
C ALA A 24 13.92 -3.46 -6.20
N ALA A 25 14.06 -4.76 -5.93
CA ALA A 25 14.34 -5.26 -4.58
C ALA A 25 15.66 -4.69 -4.02
N ARG A 26 16.72 -4.67 -4.83
CA ARG A 26 18.03 -4.15 -4.42
C ARG A 26 18.00 -2.66 -4.09
N ARG A 27 17.23 -1.87 -4.83
CA ARG A 27 17.12 -0.41 -4.68
C ARG A 27 16.23 -0.03 -3.50
N ILE A 28 15.16 -0.81 -3.28
CA ILE A 28 14.28 -0.72 -2.11
C ILE A 28 15.01 -1.17 -0.82
N GLY A 29 16.13 -1.89 -0.94
CA GLY A 29 16.86 -2.41 0.22
C GLY A 29 16.19 -3.63 0.85
N ILE A 30 15.35 -4.36 0.09
CA ILE A 30 14.71 -5.59 0.54
C ILE A 30 15.22 -6.80 -0.23
N SER A 31 15.22 -7.96 0.42
CA SER A 31 15.56 -9.19 -0.26
C SER A 31 14.48 -9.60 -1.25
N ARG A 32 14.88 -10.25 -2.34
CA ARG A 32 13.95 -10.85 -3.32
C ARG A 32 12.95 -11.81 -2.64
N ALA A 33 13.37 -12.48 -1.56
CA ALA A 33 12.53 -13.31 -0.71
C ALA A 33 11.40 -12.52 -0.03
N THR A 34 11.69 -11.32 0.51
CA THR A 34 10.69 -10.42 1.09
C THR A 34 9.65 -10.00 0.05
N LEU A 35 10.11 -9.61 -1.14
CA LEU A 35 9.23 -9.21 -2.24
C LEU A 35 8.39 -10.39 -2.76
N SER A 36 8.97 -11.59 -2.81
CA SER A 36 8.25 -12.81 -3.16
C SER A 36 7.23 -13.20 -2.08
N LEU A 37 7.55 -13.04 -0.80
CA LEU A 37 6.64 -13.25 0.32
C LEU A 37 5.43 -12.31 0.25
N MET A 38 5.67 -11.04 -0.06
CA MET A 38 4.60 -10.05 -0.26
C MET A 38 3.70 -10.40 -1.45
N ARG A 39 4.27 -10.97 -2.52
CA ARG A 39 3.49 -11.50 -3.67
C ARG A 39 2.69 -12.75 -3.33
N THR A 40 3.27 -13.69 -2.58
CA THR A 40 2.65 -14.99 -2.30
C THR A 40 1.59 -14.92 -1.20
N ASN A 41 1.87 -14.19 -0.11
CA ASN A 41 0.96 -14.10 1.04
C ASN A 41 0.01 -12.89 0.98
N GLY A 42 0.20 -11.98 0.02
CA GLY A 42 -0.32 -10.61 0.12
C GLY A 42 0.36 -9.85 1.26
N VAL A 43 0.17 -8.52 1.33
CA VAL A 43 0.70 -7.73 2.46
C VAL A 43 -0.23 -7.86 3.67
N ARG A 44 -0.60 -9.09 4.06
CA ARG A 44 -1.43 -9.39 5.24
C ARG A 44 -0.77 -8.96 6.57
N ALA A 45 0.54 -8.82 6.58
CA ALA A 45 1.32 -8.36 7.72
C ALA A 45 2.08 -7.09 7.34
N LEU A 46 1.97 -6.06 8.18
CA LEU A 46 2.60 -4.77 7.96
C LEU A 46 4.13 -4.95 7.82
N PRO A 47 4.75 -4.54 6.71
CA PRO A 47 6.20 -4.60 6.54
C PRO A 47 6.89 -3.72 7.59
N ASN A 48 8.14 -4.03 7.89
CA ASN A 48 8.94 -3.22 8.82
C ASN A 48 9.08 -1.78 8.30
N ARG A 49 9.21 -0.80 9.21
CA ARG A 49 9.32 0.63 8.86
C ARG A 49 10.45 0.89 7.86
N THR A 50 11.59 0.21 8.01
CA THR A 50 12.74 0.31 7.10
C THR A 50 12.40 -0.15 5.68
N THR A 51 11.55 -1.17 5.53
CA THR A 51 11.06 -1.63 4.23
C THR A 51 10.15 -0.61 3.59
N LEU A 52 9.22 -0.04 4.35
CA LEU A 52 8.31 1.01 3.85
C LEU A 52 9.08 2.28 3.46
N ASP A 53 10.09 2.66 4.24
CA ASP A 53 10.98 3.79 3.96
C ASP A 53 11.78 3.56 2.67
N GLY A 54 12.36 2.37 2.50
CA GLY A 54 13.06 2.01 1.27
C GLY A 54 12.16 2.05 0.02
N ILE A 55 10.90 1.64 0.14
CA ILE A 55 9.91 1.74 -0.95
C ILE A 55 9.60 3.21 -1.26
N ALA A 56 9.36 4.03 -0.23
CA ALA A 56 9.05 5.45 -0.38
C ALA A 56 10.19 6.21 -1.07
N VAL A 57 11.42 6.01 -0.61
CA VAL A 57 12.63 6.62 -1.20
C VAL A 57 12.83 6.16 -2.65
N THR A 58 12.66 4.86 -2.92
CA THR A 58 12.91 4.31 -4.27
C THR A 58 11.87 4.75 -5.28
N THR A 59 10.59 4.75 -4.89
CA THR A 59 9.49 5.13 -5.78
C THR A 59 9.27 6.63 -5.86
N GLY A 60 9.93 7.42 -5.00
CA GLY A 60 9.66 8.84 -4.85
C GLY A 60 8.27 9.13 -4.25
N THR A 61 7.61 8.12 -3.70
CA THR A 61 6.26 8.22 -3.14
C THR A 61 6.35 8.61 -1.68
N PRO A 62 5.52 9.53 -1.17
CA PRO A 62 5.53 9.89 0.24
C PRO A 62 5.25 8.66 1.12
N TYR A 63 6.00 8.56 2.22
CA TYR A 63 5.90 7.46 3.19
C TYR A 63 4.46 7.19 3.65
N THR A 64 3.66 8.24 3.83
CA THR A 64 2.25 8.14 4.24
C THR A 64 1.38 7.39 3.21
N THR A 65 1.66 7.55 1.92
CA THR A 65 0.94 6.85 0.84
C THR A 65 1.34 5.38 0.78
N VAL A 66 2.64 5.10 0.93
CA VAL A 66 3.17 3.72 1.01
C VAL A 66 2.62 2.99 2.24
N LEU A 67 2.60 3.67 3.40
CA LEU A 67 2.02 3.15 4.64
C LEU A 67 0.51 2.92 4.49
N GLY A 68 -0.22 3.86 3.90
CA GLY A 68 -1.65 3.72 3.65
C GLY A 68 -1.98 2.52 2.75
N ALA A 69 -1.20 2.30 1.69
CA ALA A 69 -1.34 1.13 0.84
C ALA A 69 -1.06 -0.18 1.59
N ALA A 70 0.01 -0.22 2.40
CA ALA A 70 0.33 -1.39 3.22
C ALA A 70 -0.74 -1.69 4.28
N LEU A 71 -1.32 -0.66 4.90
CA LEU A 71 -2.42 -0.80 5.87
C LEU A 71 -3.72 -1.28 5.23
N GLN A 72 -4.03 -0.83 4.01
CA GLN A 72 -5.18 -1.32 3.24
C GLN A 72 -5.00 -2.79 2.87
N ASP A 73 -3.84 -3.13 2.32
CA ASP A 73 -3.52 -4.52 1.98
C ASP A 73 -3.55 -5.46 3.21
N ALA A 74 -3.10 -4.96 4.36
CA ALA A 74 -3.11 -5.72 5.62
C ALA A 74 -4.50 -5.80 6.25
N GLY A 75 -5.51 -5.15 5.68
CA GLY A 75 -6.89 -5.13 6.20
C GLY A 75 -7.08 -4.25 7.43
N TYR A 76 -6.11 -3.41 7.79
CA TYR A 76 -6.26 -2.40 8.85
C TYR A 76 -7.08 -1.20 8.38
N LEU A 77 -6.99 -0.85 7.09
CA LEU A 77 -7.81 0.17 6.45
C LEU A 77 -8.84 -0.51 5.55
N ASP A 78 -9.94 -0.98 6.14
CA ASP A 78 -11.13 -1.35 5.39
C ASP A 78 -11.88 -0.07 4.99
N HIS A 79 -12.07 0.18 3.69
CA HIS A 79 -12.88 1.30 3.20
C HIS A 79 -14.38 1.11 3.47
N ARG A 80 -14.77 0.31 4.47
CA ARG A 80 -16.07 0.49 5.14
C ARG A 80 -15.99 1.74 6.01
N PHE A 81 -15.95 2.88 5.35
CA PHE A 81 -16.62 4.04 5.94
C PHE A 81 -18.07 3.62 6.13
N ILE A 82 -18.47 3.34 7.38
CA ILE A 82 -19.86 3.43 7.74
C ILE A 82 -20.19 4.90 7.54
N MET A 83 -20.74 5.25 6.37
CA MET A 83 -21.54 6.46 6.24
C MET A 83 -22.62 6.31 7.30
N ILE A 84 -22.46 7.01 8.42
CA ILE A 84 -23.61 7.28 9.27
C ILE A 84 -24.46 8.21 8.41
N PRO A 85 -25.64 7.79 7.93
CA PRO A 85 -26.54 8.73 7.29
C PRO A 85 -26.79 9.82 8.34
N VAL A 86 -26.38 11.05 8.03
CA VAL A 86 -26.84 12.20 8.80
C VAL A 86 -28.35 12.21 8.59
N ASP A 87 -29.08 11.76 9.59
CA ASP A 87 -30.53 11.83 9.59
C ASP A 87 -30.89 13.31 9.69
N GLU A 88 -31.04 13.97 8.54
CA GLU A 88 -31.56 15.34 8.41
C GLU A 88 -33.07 15.39 8.72
N THR A 89 -33.58 14.58 9.64
CA THR A 89 -34.97 14.69 10.11
C THR A 89 -35.02 15.60 11.34
N SER A 90 -34.77 16.89 11.11
CA SER A 90 -35.35 17.93 11.96
C SER A 90 -36.05 19.00 11.11
N PRO A 91 -37.26 18.69 10.58
CA PRO A 91 -38.24 19.71 10.30
C PRO A 91 -39.04 20.02 11.58
N GLY A 92 -38.86 21.24 12.09
CA GLY A 92 -39.84 22.04 12.82
C GLY A 92 -40.69 21.38 13.91
N ARG A 93 -40.40 21.72 15.17
CA ARG A 93 -41.46 21.87 16.19
C ARG A 93 -41.54 23.33 16.61
N THR A 94 -42.52 23.98 15.99
CA THR A 94 -43.50 24.95 16.52
C THR A 94 -43.06 25.93 17.60
#